data_AF-A0A7T1MNT0-F1
#
_entry.id   AF-A0A7T1MNT0-F1
#
_cell.length_a   1.000
_cell.length_b   1.000
_cell.length_c   1.000
_cell.angle_alpha   90.00
_cell.angle_beta   90.00
_cell.angle_gamma   90.00
#
_symmetry.space_group_name_H-M   'P 1'
#
loop_
_entity.id
_entity.type
_entity.pdbx_description
1 polymer ?
#
loop_
_entity_poly.entity_id
_entity_poly.type
_entity_poly.pdbx_seq_one_letter_code
_entity_poly.pdbx_strand_id
1 'polypeptide(L)' 'MRLELLQLWFKPLQGPKLSQLRPALLTAAQEQAGPGAELLRWAITAAEPGRGLHIEAVLLVGDAPAPTRS' A
#
# COMPACT_ATOMS: atom_id res chain seq x y z
N MET A 1 -17.45 4.85 -0.18
CA MET A 1 -16.13 4.44 -0.69
C MET A 1 -15.32 5.68 -0.99
N ARG A 2 -14.02 5.68 -0.67
CA ARG A 2 -13.11 6.80 -0.93
C ARG A 2 -11.79 6.33 -1.53
N LEU A 3 -11.11 7.23 -2.24
CA LEU A 3 -9.75 7.00 -2.73
C LEU A 3 -8.75 7.58 -1.75
N GLU A 4 -7.69 6.82 -1.48
CA GLU A 4 -6.56 7.27 -0.66
C GLU A 4 -5.23 7.09 -1.38
N LEU A 5 -4.27 7.93 -1.02
CA LEU A 5 -2.90 7.83 -1.48
C LEU A 5 -2.03 7.25 -0.36
N LEU A 6 -1.36 6.15 -0.67
CA LEU A 6 -0.35 5.54 0.17
C LEU A 6 1.02 5.82 -0.44
N GLN A 7 1.93 6.36 0.36
CA GLN A 7 3.32 6.63 -0.05
C GLN A 7 4.26 5.88 0.90
N LEU A 8 5.17 5.09 0.35
CA LEU A 8 6.11 4.33 1.16
C LEU A 8 7.49 4.17 0.51
N TRP A 9 8.49 4.04 1.37
CA TRP A 9 9.83 3.62 0.98
C TRP A 9 9.99 2.11 1.21
N PHE A 10 10.25 1.39 0.13
CA PHE A 10 10.51 -0.04 0.15
C PHE A 10 12.01 -0.30 0.08
N LYS A 11 12.59 -0.86 1.16
CA LYS A 11 14.00 -1.25 1.18
C LYS A 11 14.16 -2.58 0.44
N PRO A 12 14.97 -2.65 -0.63
CA PRO A 12 15.22 -3.91 -1.31
C PRO A 12 16.11 -4.80 -0.43
N LEU A 13 15.52 -5.78 0.24
CA LEU A 13 16.27 -6.92 0.76
C LEU A 13 16.69 -7.78 -0.45
N GLN A 14 17.94 -7.66 -0.88
CA GLN A 14 18.51 -8.38 -2.03
C GLN A 14 17.68 -8.29 -3.33
N GLY A 15 17.21 -7.08 -3.65
CA GLY A 15 16.45 -6.79 -4.86
C GLY A 15 14.96 -7.13 -4.71
N PRO A 16 14.03 -6.23 -5.08
CA PRO A 16 12.62 -6.58 -5.04
C PRO A 16 12.36 -7.55 -6.19
N LYS A 17 12.12 -8.83 -5.88
CA LYS A 17 11.35 -9.64 -6.81
C LYS A 17 10.02 -8.93 -6.95
N LEU A 18 9.70 -8.41 -8.14
CA LEU A 18 8.47 -7.66 -8.40
C LEU A 18 7.21 -8.39 -7.88
N SER A 19 7.28 -9.73 -7.81
CA SER A 19 6.24 -10.59 -7.22
C SER A 19 5.97 -10.35 -5.73
N GLN A 20 6.95 -9.86 -4.95
CA GLN A 20 6.81 -9.57 -3.52
C GLN A 20 6.31 -8.16 -3.22
N LEU A 21 6.39 -7.23 -4.19
CA LEU A 21 5.93 -5.86 -4.00
C LEU A 21 4.43 -5.80 -3.80
N ARG A 22 3.65 -6.48 -4.65
CA ARG A 22 2.18 -6.43 -4.58
C ARG A 22 1.64 -6.92 -3.23
N PRO A 23 2.07 -8.08 -2.68
CA PRO A 23 1.66 -8.49 -1.33
C PRO A 23 2.02 -7.46 -0.25
N ALA A 24 3.24 -6.91 -0.28
CA ALA A 24 3.67 -5.96 0.74
C ALA A 24 2.91 -4.63 0.67
N LEU A 25 2.60 -4.15 -0.54
CA LEU A 25 1.75 -2.97 -0.74
C LEU A 25 0.33 -3.20 -0.24
N LEU A 26 -0.22 -4.41 -0.44
CA LEU A 26 -1.54 -4.75 0.06
C LEU A 26 -1.56 -4.80 1.60
N THR A 27 -0.52 -5.38 2.22
CA THR A 27 -0.38 -5.35 3.68
C THR A 27 -0.32 -3.92 4.21
N ALA A 28 0.52 -3.06 3.63
CA ALA A 28 0.61 -1.66 4.02
C ALA A 28 -0.72 -0.90 3.80
N ALA A 29 -1.44 -1.19 2.72
CA ALA A 29 -2.75 -0.64 2.45
C ALA A 29 -3.77 -1.04 3.53
N GLN A 30 -3.77 -2.32 3.93
CA GLN A 30 -4.68 -2.82 4.96
C GLN A 30 -4.33 -2.29 6.35
N GLU A 31 -3.04 -2.10 6.65
CA GLU A 31 -2.58 -1.48 7.90
C GLU A 31 -2.99 0.00 7.98
N GLN A 32 -2.91 0.74 6.87
CA GLN A 32 -3.25 2.16 6.84
C GLN A 32 -4.76 2.43 6.74
N ALA A 33 -5.45 1.74 5.85
CA ALA A 33 -6.83 2.03 5.47
C ALA A 33 -7.84 0.95 5.93
N GLY A 34 -7.37 -0.10 6.61
CA GLY A 34 -8.19 -1.17 7.17
C GLY A 34 -8.31 -2.40 6.27
N PRO A 35 -8.85 -3.52 6.79
CA PRO A 35 -8.84 -4.83 6.10
C PRO A 35 -9.62 -4.87 4.79
N GLY A 36 -10.53 -3.91 4.56
CA GLY A 36 -11.27 -3.76 3.30
C GLY A 36 -10.58 -2.88 2.26
N ALA A 37 -9.33 -2.46 2.48
CA ALA A 37 -8.59 -1.66 1.52
C ALA A 37 -8.15 -2.50 0.32
N GLU A 38 -8.41 -1.97 -0.87
CA GLU A 38 -8.02 -2.58 -2.15
C GLU A 38 -6.96 -1.73 -2.85
N LEU A 39 -5.93 -2.40 -3.38
CA LEU A 39 -4.89 -1.74 -4.18
C LEU A 39 -5.33 -1.64 -5.65
N LEU A 40 -5.60 -0.43 -6.14
CA LEU A 40 -6.04 -0.20 -7.53
C LEU A 40 -4.86 -0.07 -8.49
N ARG A 41 -3.92 0.82 -8.17
CA ARG A 41 -2.73 1.10 -8.98
C ARG A 41 -1.56 1.48 -8.08
N TRP A 42 -0.36 1.23 -8.56
CA TRP A 42 0.86 1.68 -7.91
C TRP A 42 1.96 1.93 -8.94
N ALA A 43 2.90 2.79 -8.58
CA ALA A 43 4.09 3.06 -9.39
C ALA A 43 5.28 3.31 -8.48
N ILE A 44 6.46 2.90 -8.94
CA ILE A 44 7.73 3.36 -8.35
C ILE A 44 7.97 4.77 -8.87
N THR A 45 8.04 5.76 -7.99
CA THR A 45 8.22 7.17 -8.37
C THR A 45 9.62 7.71 -8.07
N ALA A 46 10.41 7.00 -7.25
CA ALA A 46 11.83 7.30 -7.06
C ALA A 46 12.63 6.04 -6.65
N ALA A 47 13.95 6.12 -6.81
CA ALA A 47 14.90 5.14 -6.29
C ALA A 47 16.09 5.89 -5.70
N GLU A 48 16.38 5.65 -4.42
CA GLU A 48 17.43 6.34 -3.68
C GLU A 48 18.40 5.32 -3.04
N PRO A 49 19.72 5.43 -3.30
CA PRO A 49 20.72 4.62 -2.62
C PRO A 49 20.59 4.75 -1.08
N GLY A 50 20.50 3.63 -0.37
CA GLY A 50 20.38 3.59 1.10
C GLY A 50 18.95 3.71 1.64
N ARG A 51 18.02 4.31 0.89
CA ARG A 51 16.60 4.42 1.25
C ARG A 51 15.71 3.39 0.56
N GLY A 52 16.02 3.02 -0.69
CA GLY A 52 15.30 2.02 -1.47
C GLY A 52 14.42 2.64 -2.55
N LEU A 53 13.26 2.03 -2.82
CA LEU A 53 12.31 2.47 -3.83
C LEU A 53 11.18 3.26 -3.18
N HIS A 54 10.85 4.43 -3.72
CA HIS A 54 9.65 5.15 -3.34
C HIS A 54 8.48 4.65 -4.20
N ILE A 55 7.38 4.28 -3.55
CA ILE A 55 6.19 3.77 -4.20
C ILE A 55 5.00 4.64 -3.80
N GLU A 56 4.24 5.06 -4.81
CA GLU A 56 2.94 5.68 -4.65
C GLU A 56 1.86 4.70 -5.08
N ALA A 57 0.87 4.49 -4.21
CA ALA A 57 -0.22 3.57 -4.41
C ALA A 57 -1.57 4.28 -4.22
N VAL A 58 -2.51 4.01 -5.11
CA VAL A 58 -3.90 4.45 -4.98
C VAL A 58 -4.70 3.29 -4.42
N LEU A 59 -5.35 3.57 -3.29
CA LEU A 59 -6.17 2.62 -2.56
C LEU A 59 -7.65 2.97 -2.76
N LEU A 60 -8.49 1.94 -2.89
CA LEU A 60 -9.93 2.06 -2.71
C LEU A 60 -10.26 1.59 -1.30
N VAL A 61 -10.90 2.46 -0.53
CA VAL A 61 -11.24 2.21 0.87
C VAL A 61 -12.77 2.17 0.98
N GLY A 62 -13.29 1.03 1.43
CA GLY A 62 -14.70 0.89 1.82
C GLY A 62 -15.02 1.79 3.01
N ASP A 63 -16.24 2.31 3.08
CA ASP A 63 -16.71 2.87 4.35
C ASP A 63 -16.89 1.68 5.30
N ALA A 64 -16.09 1.63 6.36
CA ALA A 64 -16.20 0.55 7.34
C ALA A 64 -17.66 0.47 7.82
N PRO A 65 -18.27 -0.73 7.91
CA PRO A 65 -19.59 -0.85 8.51
C PRO A 65 -19.51 -0.25 9.91
N ALA A 66 -20.42 0.68 10.22
CA ALA A 66 -20.52 1.27 11.55
C ALA A 66 -20.59 0.13 12.58
N PRO A 67 -19.88 0.22 13.72
CA PRO A 67 -19.93 -0.84 14.72
C PRO A 67 -21.39 -1.00 15.17
N THR A 68 -22.00 -2.14 14.83
CA THR A 68 -23.27 -2.57 15.40
C THR A 68 -23.06 -2.81 16.88
N ARG A 69 -23.33 -1.80 17.71
CA ARG A 69 -23.55 -1.99 19.14
C ARG A 69 -24.72 -2.97 19.29
N SER A 70 -24.40 -4.14 19.81
CA SER A 70 -25.38 -5.09 20.38
C SER A 70 -25.68 -4.70 21.82
#